data_AF-A0A1D6K2V4-F1
#
_entry.id   AF-A0A1D6K2V4-F1
#
_cell.length_a   1.000
_cell.length_b   1.000
_cell.length_c   1.000
_cell.angle_alpha   90.00
_cell.angle_beta   90.00
_cell.angle_gamma   90.00
#
_symmetry.space_group_name_H-M   'P 1'
#
loop_
_entity.id
_entity.type
_entity.pdbx_description
1 polymer ?
#
loop_
_entity_poly.entity_id
_entity_poly.type
_entity_poly.pdbx_seq_one_letter_code
_entity_poly.pdbx_strand_id
1 'polypeptide(L)'
;MAETIFSQLLLLPNPPFKPIYYTLVIIDLCKALPGAFPSVVVGAVHALFDRISNMDMECRTRLILWFSHHLSNFQFIWPWQEWSYVKDLPKWAPQRVFVQEVLEREVRLSYFEKIKQSIEDAAELEELLPPKAGPNFKFHSDESNESTDGLKLSKELIGLIRGKKSTYDIILWVEEQIIPKNGTEFALDVVSQTLLDMGSKSFTHLVTILERYNKIISKLCPNEEMQLLLMNGVSAYWKNSTQMTAIAIDRMMGYRLISNLAIVKWVFSPANVEQFHVSDRPWEILRNAVSKTYNRISDLRKEIQSLKKGLQVAKEASAKNRKELEEAKSVLEIVEGQPAPAERPGRIRRLESHVKNAEDEERTLEESLEAKGVLLARAHEESKDLLKLLFKSFVDVLTERLPPVSVDGEIPNLRSGDQNVNFAAQNSEAATMEIDNENGADNNSEPNERNTKNAYNVGELEQWCLCTLGYLKSFSRQYASEIWSNIAMLDEVFVGDVHPLIRKAAFSGLRRFTNEGSHP
;
A
#
# COMPACT_ATOMS: atom_id res chain seq x y z
N MET A 1 -0.51 27.89 13.21
CA MET A 1 0.61 26.92 13.19
C MET A 1 0.12 25.49 12.96
N ALA A 2 -0.71 24.92 13.85
CA ALA A 2 -1.26 23.57 13.66
C ALA A 2 -1.96 23.40 12.29
N GLU A 3 -2.81 24.35 11.90
CA GLU A 3 -3.46 24.38 10.58
C GLU A 3 -2.46 24.27 9.42
N THR A 4 -1.36 25.04 9.45
CA THR A 4 -0.31 24.99 8.42
C THR A 4 0.39 23.64 8.36
N ILE A 5 0.62 23.01 9.51
CA ILE A 5 1.27 21.69 9.57
C ILE A 5 0.33 20.62 8.99
N PHE A 6 -0.95 20.61 9.41
CA PHE A 6 -1.95 19.69 8.88
C PHE A 6 -2.23 19.93 7.40
N SER A 7 -2.28 21.19 6.94
CA SER A 7 -2.50 21.49 5.53
C SER A 7 -1.37 20.96 4.64
N GLN A 8 -0.12 21.00 5.13
CA GLN A 8 1.01 20.40 4.42
C GLN A 8 1.02 18.87 4.50
N LEU A 9 0.75 18.28 5.68
CA LEU A 9 0.66 16.82 5.85
C LEU A 9 -0.40 16.21 4.92
N LEU A 10 -1.54 16.88 4.80
CA LEU A 10 -2.69 16.45 3.99
C LEU A 10 -2.63 16.97 2.54
N LEU A 11 -1.55 17.65 2.15
CA LEU A 11 -1.42 18.27 0.82
C LEU A 11 -1.40 17.22 -0.31
N LEU A 12 -2.20 17.45 -1.34
CA LEU A 12 -2.27 16.60 -2.52
C LEU A 12 -1.52 17.24 -3.70
N PRO A 13 -0.73 16.49 -4.50
CA PRO A 13 -0.63 15.03 -4.51
C PRO A 13 0.28 14.46 -3.42
N ASN A 14 1.33 15.18 -3.01
CA ASN A 14 2.27 14.72 -2.00
C ASN A 14 2.56 15.85 -1.01
N PRO A 15 2.82 15.52 0.27
CA PRO A 15 3.33 16.50 1.20
C PRO A 15 4.76 16.92 0.78
N PRO A 16 5.18 18.18 1.03
CA PRO A 16 6.53 18.65 0.70
C PRO A 16 7.65 17.85 1.37
N PHE A 17 7.41 17.35 2.58
CA PHE A 17 8.34 16.51 3.34
C PHE A 17 7.73 15.13 3.60
N LYS A 18 8.54 14.16 4.04
CA LYS A 18 8.04 12.84 4.43
C LYS A 18 7.01 12.98 5.58
N PRO A 19 5.90 12.24 5.60
CA PRO A 19 4.87 12.35 6.64
C PRO A 19 5.40 12.32 8.08
N ILE A 20 6.44 11.49 8.32
CA ILE A 20 7.11 11.37 9.62
C ILE A 20 7.66 12.70 10.16
N TYR A 21 8.11 13.60 9.28
CA TYR A 21 8.61 14.91 9.65
C TYR A 21 7.54 15.73 10.38
N TYR A 22 6.31 15.75 9.86
CA TYR A 22 5.21 16.47 10.48
C TYR A 22 4.81 15.89 11.83
N THR A 23 4.88 14.56 12.00
CA THR A 23 4.67 13.93 13.30
C THR A 23 5.69 14.42 14.33
N LEU A 24 6.97 14.44 13.97
CA LEU A 24 8.04 14.92 14.86
C LEU A 24 7.85 16.39 15.23
N VAL A 25 7.57 17.26 14.24
CA VAL A 25 7.32 18.68 14.48
C VAL A 25 6.16 18.89 15.45
N ILE A 26 5.05 18.15 15.30
CA ILE A 26 3.90 18.25 16.21
C ILE A 26 4.28 17.77 17.62
N ILE A 27 4.99 16.65 17.73
CA ILE A 27 5.45 16.12 19.03
C ILE A 27 6.35 17.15 19.73
N ASP A 28 7.31 17.73 19.02
CA ASP A 28 8.25 18.70 19.59
C ASP A 28 7.54 19.98 20.01
N LEU A 29 6.53 20.43 19.25
CA LEU A 29 5.69 21.57 19.63
C LEU A 29 4.81 21.28 20.84
N CYS A 30 4.23 20.08 20.96
CA CYS A 30 3.49 19.66 22.15
C CYS A 30 4.39 19.67 23.40
N LYS A 31 5.66 19.24 23.27
CA LYS A 31 6.63 19.25 24.37
C LYS A 31 7.14 20.65 24.70
N ALA A 32 7.32 21.50 23.69
CA ALA A 32 7.79 22.88 23.87
C ALA A 32 6.71 23.79 24.47
N LEU A 33 5.43 23.52 24.17
CA LEU A 33 4.28 24.36 24.55
C LEU A 33 3.16 23.52 25.21
N PRO A 34 3.42 22.83 26.34
CA PRO A 34 2.51 21.83 26.90
C PRO A 34 1.17 22.39 27.36
N GLY A 35 1.12 23.67 27.75
CA GLY A 35 -0.12 24.33 28.20
C GLY A 35 -0.99 24.92 27.09
N ALA A 36 -0.57 24.86 25.82
CA ALA A 36 -1.26 25.53 24.73
C ALA A 36 -1.35 24.70 23.44
N PHE A 37 -0.26 24.09 22.98
CA PHE A 37 -0.27 23.43 21.67
C PHE A 37 -1.07 22.11 21.65
N PRO A 38 -1.05 21.26 22.70
CA PRO A 38 -1.86 20.03 22.72
C PRO A 38 -3.36 20.28 22.53
N SER A 39 -3.96 21.28 23.18
CA SER A 39 -5.39 21.59 23.03
C SER A 39 -5.75 22.03 21.60
N VAL A 40 -4.84 22.74 20.93
CA VAL A 40 -5.00 23.10 19.51
C VAL A 40 -4.93 21.88 18.60
N VAL A 41 -4.03 20.92 18.89
CA VAL A 41 -3.94 19.66 18.14
C VAL A 41 -5.21 18.83 18.33
N VAL A 42 -5.71 18.70 19.56
CA VAL A 42 -6.97 18.03 19.86
C VAL A 42 -8.11 18.65 19.04
N GLY A 43 -8.29 19.97 19.12
CA GLY A 43 -9.33 20.68 18.34
C GLY A 43 -9.20 20.47 16.83
N ALA A 44 -7.97 20.43 16.29
CA ALA A 44 -7.74 20.15 14.88
C ALA A 44 -8.14 18.71 14.50
N VAL A 45 -7.83 17.72 15.35
CA VAL A 45 -8.22 16.32 15.12
C VAL A 45 -9.73 16.15 15.15
N HIS A 46 -10.45 16.75 16.10
CA HIS A 46 -11.92 16.75 16.10
C HIS A 46 -12.50 17.35 14.82
N ALA A 47 -12.01 18.54 14.42
CA ALA A 47 -12.47 19.19 13.19
C ALA A 47 -12.23 18.33 11.92
N LEU A 48 -11.12 17.60 11.87
CA LEU A 48 -10.80 16.67 10.77
C LEU A 48 -11.67 15.41 10.82
N PHE A 49 -11.91 14.87 12.02
CA PHE A 49 -12.75 13.70 12.26
C PHE A 49 -14.22 13.95 11.91
N ASP A 50 -14.78 15.09 12.30
CA ASP A 50 -16.17 15.48 11.97
C ASP A 50 -16.40 15.60 10.45
N ARG A 51 -15.36 15.97 9.71
CA ARG A 51 -15.40 16.16 8.25
C ARG A 51 -14.89 14.95 7.47
N ILE A 52 -14.62 13.84 8.16
CA ILE A 52 -13.93 12.72 7.55
C ILE A 52 -14.71 12.09 6.39
N SER A 53 -16.04 12.10 6.43
CA SER A 53 -16.91 11.64 5.34
C SER A 53 -16.68 12.36 4.01
N ASN A 54 -16.24 13.62 4.07
CA ASN A 54 -15.96 14.45 2.90
C ASN A 54 -14.47 14.48 2.52
N MET A 55 -13.59 13.98 3.38
CA MET A 55 -12.15 14.00 3.19
C MET A 55 -11.72 13.06 2.06
N ASP A 56 -10.73 13.46 1.27
CA ASP A 56 -10.13 12.63 0.21
C ASP A 56 -9.48 11.37 0.82
N MET A 57 -9.53 10.23 0.11
CA MET A 57 -9.08 8.95 0.67
C MET A 57 -7.62 8.95 1.07
N GLU A 58 -6.77 9.60 0.30
CA GLU A 58 -5.35 9.71 0.62
C GLU A 58 -5.13 10.52 1.91
N CYS A 59 -5.90 11.59 2.10
CA CYS A 59 -5.86 12.40 3.31
C CYS A 59 -6.35 11.60 4.53
N ARG A 60 -7.41 10.78 4.39
CA ARG A 60 -7.88 9.89 5.47
C ARG A 60 -6.81 8.88 5.87
N THR A 61 -6.19 8.19 4.91
CA THR A 61 -5.11 7.25 5.20
C THR A 61 -3.94 7.95 5.89
N ARG A 62 -3.53 9.14 5.44
CA ARG A 62 -2.47 9.91 6.10
C ARG A 62 -2.85 10.33 7.52
N LEU A 63 -4.10 10.71 7.74
CA LEU A 63 -4.61 11.08 9.07
C LEU A 63 -4.59 9.87 10.02
N ILE A 64 -5.06 8.69 9.58
CA ILE A 64 -5.00 7.45 10.38
C ILE A 64 -3.55 7.12 10.77
N LEU A 65 -2.64 7.13 9.79
CA LEU A 65 -1.23 6.80 10.01
C LEU A 65 -0.54 7.81 10.92
N TRP A 66 -0.80 9.11 10.73
CA TRP A 66 -0.26 10.15 11.57
C TRP A 66 -0.82 10.07 12.99
N PHE A 67 -2.13 9.88 13.15
CA PHE A 67 -2.81 9.94 14.44
C PHE A 67 -2.41 8.76 15.34
N SER A 68 -2.45 7.54 14.82
CA SER A 68 -1.98 6.34 15.54
C SER A 68 -0.50 6.46 15.96
N HIS A 69 0.37 6.98 15.08
CA HIS A 69 1.77 7.22 15.44
C HIS A 69 1.94 8.38 16.43
N HIS A 70 1.09 9.41 16.37
CA HIS A 70 1.08 10.49 17.36
C HIS A 70 0.72 9.94 18.74
N LEU A 71 -0.39 9.19 18.85
CA LEU A 71 -0.84 8.59 20.09
C LEU A 71 0.19 7.63 20.70
N SER A 72 0.90 6.84 19.89
CA SER A 72 1.98 5.96 20.39
C SER A 72 3.11 6.71 21.10
N ASN A 73 3.29 8.01 20.82
CA ASN A 73 4.28 8.86 21.49
C ASN A 73 3.75 9.52 22.77
N PHE A 74 2.44 9.43 23.03
CA PHE A 74 1.75 9.97 24.20
C PHE A 74 0.99 8.88 24.97
N GLN A 75 1.58 7.68 25.04
CA GLN A 75 1.06 6.54 25.82
C GLN A 75 -0.33 6.04 25.40
N PHE A 76 -0.75 6.33 24.15
CA PHE A 76 -2.06 5.99 23.60
C PHE A 76 -3.23 6.69 24.31
N ILE A 77 -2.97 7.84 24.93
CA ILE A 77 -3.99 8.62 25.66
C ILE A 77 -4.76 9.51 24.69
N TRP A 78 -6.07 9.32 24.64
CA TRP A 78 -7.05 10.15 23.93
C TRP A 78 -8.38 10.11 24.68
N PRO A 79 -9.21 11.18 24.67
CA PRO A 79 -10.56 11.15 25.24
C PRO A 79 -11.51 10.28 24.40
N TRP A 80 -11.32 8.96 24.45
CA TRP A 80 -12.06 7.99 23.64
C TRP A 80 -13.56 8.01 23.89
N GLN A 81 -13.98 8.37 25.11
CA GLN A 81 -15.39 8.48 25.46
C GLN A 81 -16.16 9.50 24.61
N GLU A 82 -15.48 10.53 24.08
CA GLU A 82 -16.10 11.50 23.17
C GLU A 82 -16.46 10.90 21.81
N TRP A 83 -15.84 9.77 21.44
CA TRP A 83 -16.07 9.06 20.18
C TRP A 83 -16.78 7.71 20.36
N SER A 84 -17.23 7.37 21.56
CA SER A 84 -17.94 6.10 21.83
C SER A 84 -19.19 5.91 20.96
N TYR A 85 -19.88 7.00 20.62
CA TYR A 85 -21.07 7.03 19.76
C TYR A 85 -20.86 6.40 18.38
N VAL A 86 -19.62 6.30 17.89
CA VAL A 86 -19.33 5.74 16.57
C VAL A 86 -19.68 4.26 16.48
N LYS A 87 -19.76 3.55 17.61
CA LYS A 87 -20.22 2.16 17.67
C LYS A 87 -21.62 2.00 17.09
N ASP A 88 -22.49 2.98 17.37
CA ASP A 88 -23.90 2.95 16.95
C ASP A 88 -24.08 3.37 15.49
N LEU A 89 -23.03 3.90 14.86
CA LEU A 89 -23.04 4.15 13.42
C LEU A 89 -22.97 2.84 12.64
N PRO A 90 -23.50 2.79 11.41
CA PRO A 90 -23.32 1.65 10.52
C PRO A 90 -21.84 1.27 10.38
N LYS A 91 -21.54 -0.03 10.25
CA LYS A 91 -20.15 -0.53 10.12
C LYS A 91 -19.32 0.15 9.03
N TRP A 92 -19.99 0.70 8.01
CA TRP A 92 -19.40 1.41 6.87
C TRP A 92 -19.22 2.92 7.07
N ALA A 93 -19.72 3.49 8.17
CA ALA A 93 -19.63 4.92 8.42
C ALA A 93 -18.16 5.36 8.53
N PRO A 94 -17.72 6.40 7.79
CA PRO A 94 -16.31 6.84 7.77
C PRO A 94 -15.69 7.12 9.14
N GLN A 95 -16.46 7.63 10.10
CA GLN A 95 -15.99 7.88 11.47
C GLN A 95 -15.73 6.57 12.24
N ARG A 96 -16.64 5.59 12.14
CA ARG A 96 -16.47 4.27 12.74
C ARG A 96 -15.27 3.54 12.14
N VAL A 97 -15.15 3.54 10.81
CA VAL A 97 -14.02 2.93 10.10
C VAL A 97 -12.71 3.60 10.48
N PHE A 98 -12.69 4.93 10.65
CA PHE A 98 -11.49 5.63 11.10
C PHE A 98 -11.04 5.20 12.49
N VAL A 99 -11.95 5.11 13.46
CA VAL A 99 -11.61 4.63 14.81
C VAL A 99 -11.11 3.19 14.77
N GLN A 100 -11.80 2.30 14.04
CA GLN A 100 -11.36 0.92 13.86
C GLN A 100 -9.94 0.82 13.26
N GLU A 101 -9.66 1.60 12.21
CA GLU A 101 -8.35 1.60 11.57
C GLU A 101 -7.26 2.23 12.45
N VAL A 102 -7.58 3.26 13.26
CA VAL A 102 -6.64 3.82 14.24
C VAL A 102 -6.29 2.77 15.29
N LEU A 103 -7.28 2.10 15.90
CA LEU A 103 -7.07 1.06 16.89
C LEU A 103 -6.26 -0.12 16.32
N GLU A 104 -6.55 -0.54 15.09
CA GLU A 104 -5.76 -1.54 14.36
C GLU A 104 -4.29 -1.09 14.23
N ARG A 105 -4.01 0.16 13.84
CA ARG A 105 -2.64 0.67 13.75
C ARG A 105 -1.96 0.82 15.10
N GLU A 106 -2.68 1.20 16.15
CA GLU A 106 -2.14 1.27 17.51
C GLU A 106 -1.76 -0.12 18.04
N VAL A 107 -2.57 -1.15 17.77
CA VAL A 107 -2.22 -2.55 18.11
C VAL A 107 -0.96 -2.98 17.37
N ARG A 108 -0.77 -2.58 16.10
CA ARG A 108 0.47 -2.86 15.35
C ARG A 108 1.69 -2.12 15.92
N LEU A 109 1.49 -0.96 16.55
CA LEU A 109 2.54 -0.16 17.20
C LEU A 109 2.77 -0.57 18.67
N SER A 110 1.96 -1.47 19.20
CA SER A 110 1.94 -1.90 20.60
C SER A 110 1.55 -3.37 20.70
N TYR A 111 0.78 -3.75 21.73
CA TYR A 111 0.15 -5.06 21.85
C TYR A 111 -1.31 -4.90 22.29
N PHE A 112 -2.15 -5.87 21.93
CA PHE A 112 -3.60 -5.83 22.11
C PHE A 112 -4.03 -5.37 23.51
N GLU A 113 -3.48 -5.96 24.57
CA GLU A 113 -3.87 -5.64 25.95
C GLU A 113 -3.56 -4.18 26.35
N LYS A 114 -2.48 -3.59 25.81
CA LYS A 114 -2.16 -2.18 26.08
C LYS A 114 -3.17 -1.23 25.45
N ILE A 115 -3.61 -1.53 24.23
CA ILE A 115 -4.59 -0.70 23.52
C ILE A 115 -5.99 -0.91 24.07
N LYS A 116 -6.32 -2.14 24.46
CA LYS A 116 -7.56 -2.40 25.21
C LYS A 116 -7.61 -1.58 26.51
N GLN A 117 -6.49 -1.49 27.24
CA GLN A 117 -6.41 -0.66 28.44
C GLN A 117 -6.55 0.84 28.12
N SER A 118 -6.03 1.33 26.99
CA SER A 118 -6.10 2.76 26.67
C SER A 118 -7.50 3.27 26.33
N ILE A 119 -8.46 2.37 26.09
CA ILE A 119 -9.88 2.69 25.82
C ILE A 119 -10.81 2.25 26.97
N GLU A 120 -10.28 1.97 28.17
CA GLU A 120 -11.06 1.49 29.31
C GLU A 120 -12.17 2.48 29.73
N ASP A 121 -11.97 3.78 29.48
CA ASP A 121 -12.95 4.84 29.68
C ASP A 121 -14.09 4.84 28.67
N ALA A 122 -13.97 4.05 27.59
CA ALA A 122 -14.92 3.91 26.48
C ALA A 122 -15.07 2.44 26.07
N ALA A 123 -15.52 1.60 27.02
CA ALA A 123 -15.60 0.15 26.88
C ALA A 123 -16.42 -0.32 25.66
N GLU A 124 -17.35 0.51 25.16
CA GLU A 124 -18.12 0.27 23.94
C GLU A 124 -17.21 0.08 22.71
N LEU A 125 -16.06 0.77 22.67
CA LEU A 125 -15.11 0.70 21.56
C LEU A 125 -14.31 -0.60 21.53
N GLU A 126 -14.39 -1.45 22.56
CA GLU A 126 -13.71 -2.76 22.57
C GLU A 126 -14.14 -3.63 21.37
N GLU A 127 -15.40 -3.50 20.93
CA GLU A 127 -15.93 -4.20 19.75
C GLU A 127 -15.29 -3.75 18.43
N LEU A 128 -14.64 -2.58 18.40
CA LEU A 128 -13.91 -2.05 17.24
C LEU A 128 -12.43 -2.40 17.27
N LEU A 129 -11.92 -3.02 18.34
CA LEU A 129 -10.55 -3.53 18.35
C LEU A 129 -10.39 -4.62 17.28
N PRO A 130 -9.21 -4.73 16.66
CA PRO A 130 -8.94 -5.85 15.79
C PRO A 130 -9.00 -7.16 16.58
N PRO A 131 -9.34 -8.29 15.95
CA PRO A 131 -9.31 -9.59 16.62
C PRO A 131 -7.92 -9.86 17.18
N LYS A 132 -7.84 -10.59 18.30
CA LYS A 132 -6.55 -11.00 18.87
C LYS A 132 -5.75 -11.75 17.81
N ALA A 133 -4.58 -11.19 17.48
CA ALA A 133 -3.72 -11.73 16.45
C ALA A 133 -3.25 -13.15 16.84
N GLY A 134 -3.30 -14.06 15.88
CA GLY A 134 -2.86 -15.43 16.06
C GLY A 134 -2.95 -16.23 14.77
N PRO A 135 -2.17 -17.32 14.65
CA PRO A 135 -2.26 -18.23 13.52
C PRO A 135 -3.56 -19.02 13.55
N ASN A 136 -4.13 -19.25 12.37
CA ASN A 136 -5.31 -20.10 12.17
C ASN A 136 -4.91 -21.28 11.27
N PHE A 137 -4.28 -22.29 11.87
CA PHE A 137 -3.74 -23.42 11.14
C PHE A 137 -4.85 -24.35 10.65
N LYS A 138 -4.94 -24.58 9.33
CA LYS A 138 -6.06 -25.35 8.75
C LYS A 138 -6.15 -26.80 9.25
N PHE A 139 -5.03 -27.41 9.64
CA PHE A 139 -4.96 -28.83 10.00
C PHE A 139 -4.86 -29.01 11.52
N HIS A 140 -5.88 -28.62 12.27
CA HIS A 140 -5.93 -28.91 13.70
C HIS A 140 -6.26 -30.38 13.98
N SER A 141 -5.78 -30.90 15.10
CA SER A 141 -6.26 -32.14 15.69
C SER A 141 -7.46 -31.82 16.57
N ASP A 142 -8.66 -31.72 16.00
CA ASP A 142 -9.85 -31.78 16.84
C ASP A 142 -10.00 -33.20 17.37
N GLU A 143 -10.22 -33.36 18.67
CA GLU A 143 -10.29 -34.66 19.36
C GLU A 143 -11.41 -35.59 18.84
N SER A 144 -12.29 -35.09 17.96
CA SER A 144 -13.42 -35.82 17.40
C SER A 144 -13.23 -36.34 15.97
N ASN A 145 -12.15 -35.98 15.27
CA ASN A 145 -11.93 -36.41 13.89
C ASN A 145 -10.58 -37.13 13.74
N GLU A 146 -10.63 -38.31 13.10
CA GLU A 146 -9.45 -39.01 12.61
C GLU A 146 -8.49 -38.02 11.93
N SER A 147 -7.20 -38.14 12.22
CA SER A 147 -6.13 -37.31 11.66
C SER A 147 -6.33 -37.14 10.15
N THR A 148 -6.77 -35.94 9.73
CA THR A 148 -6.89 -35.63 8.30
C THR A 148 -5.55 -35.90 7.60
N ASP A 149 -5.58 -36.39 6.37
CA ASP A 149 -4.37 -36.64 5.57
C ASP A 149 -3.45 -35.41 5.53
N GLY A 150 -4.02 -34.21 5.55
CA GLY A 150 -3.27 -32.95 5.61
C GLY A 150 -2.47 -32.76 6.91
N LEU A 151 -3.01 -33.14 8.07
CA LEU A 151 -2.27 -33.09 9.34
C LEU A 151 -1.10 -34.08 9.34
N LYS A 152 -1.32 -35.29 8.82
CA LYS A 152 -0.27 -36.30 8.70
C LYS A 152 0.86 -35.81 7.80
N LEU A 153 0.54 -35.33 6.60
CA LEU A 153 1.51 -34.81 5.64
C LEU A 153 2.21 -33.55 6.16
N SER A 154 1.51 -32.67 6.88
CA SER A 154 2.12 -31.53 7.56
C SER A 154 3.18 -31.97 8.57
N LYS A 155 2.87 -32.97 9.42
CA LYS A 155 3.82 -33.52 10.39
C LYS A 155 5.03 -34.16 9.70
N GLU A 156 4.81 -34.88 8.61
CA GLU A 156 5.90 -35.45 7.79
C GLU A 156 6.80 -34.34 7.20
N LEU A 157 6.22 -33.29 6.62
CA LEU A 157 6.96 -32.14 6.09
C LEU A 157 7.77 -31.43 7.17
N ILE A 158 7.19 -31.20 8.36
CA ILE A 158 7.91 -30.67 9.53
C ILE A 158 9.10 -31.57 9.88
N GLY A 159 8.91 -32.89 9.86
CA GLY A 159 9.96 -33.89 10.07
C GLY A 159 11.11 -33.76 9.06
N LEU A 160 10.80 -33.65 7.77
CA LEU A 160 11.79 -33.47 6.70
C LEU A 160 12.58 -32.17 6.87
N ILE A 161 11.90 -31.07 7.19
CA ILE A 161 12.52 -29.75 7.40
C ILE A 161 13.42 -29.76 8.63
N ARG A 162 12.96 -30.30 9.76
CA ARG A 162 13.75 -30.42 10.99
C ARG A 162 14.93 -31.39 10.82
N GLY A 163 14.74 -32.43 10.01
CA GLY A 163 15.79 -33.34 9.55
C GLY A 163 16.76 -32.73 8.55
N LYS A 164 16.61 -31.45 8.20
CA LYS A 164 17.48 -30.69 7.27
C LYS A 164 17.62 -31.37 5.90
N LYS A 165 16.56 -32.04 5.43
CA LYS A 165 16.51 -32.58 4.07
C LYS A 165 16.68 -31.45 3.05
N SER A 166 17.27 -31.78 1.90
CA SER A 166 17.48 -30.78 0.86
C SER A 166 16.15 -30.32 0.28
N THR A 167 16.09 -29.10 -0.23
CA THR A 167 14.89 -28.58 -0.91
C THR A 167 14.47 -29.48 -2.07
N TYR A 168 15.42 -30.11 -2.76
CA TYR A 168 15.18 -31.05 -3.84
C TYR A 168 14.47 -32.32 -3.36
N ASP A 169 14.94 -32.93 -2.26
CA ASP A 169 14.31 -34.13 -1.70
C ASP A 169 12.87 -33.86 -1.25
N ILE A 170 12.61 -32.67 -0.71
CA ILE A 170 11.27 -32.26 -0.30
C ILE A 170 10.37 -32.06 -1.53
N ILE A 171 10.88 -31.45 -2.61
CA ILE A 171 10.12 -31.32 -3.87
C ILE A 171 9.75 -32.70 -4.41
N LEU A 172 10.71 -33.64 -4.47
CA LEU A 172 10.43 -35.01 -4.90
C LEU A 172 9.38 -35.69 -4.03
N TRP A 173 9.48 -35.55 -2.70
CA TRP A 173 8.47 -36.09 -1.79
C TRP A 173 7.08 -35.51 -2.08
N VAL A 174 6.95 -34.20 -2.34
CA VAL A 174 5.67 -33.59 -2.72
C VAL A 174 5.15 -34.16 -4.04
N GLU A 175 6.01 -34.24 -5.07
CA GLU A 175 5.67 -34.71 -6.42
C GLU A 175 5.30 -36.19 -6.47
N GLU A 176 5.92 -37.03 -5.63
CA GLU A 176 5.71 -38.48 -5.64
C GLU A 176 4.64 -38.93 -4.64
N GLN A 177 4.49 -38.25 -3.50
CA GLN A 177 3.62 -38.71 -2.42
C GLN A 177 2.31 -37.96 -2.29
N ILE A 178 2.30 -36.64 -2.57
CA ILE A 178 1.10 -35.80 -2.34
C ILE A 178 0.35 -35.57 -3.65
N ILE A 179 1.02 -35.02 -4.67
CA ILE A 179 0.37 -34.62 -5.92
C ILE A 179 -0.40 -35.77 -6.58
N PRO A 180 0.14 -37.01 -6.70
CA PRO A 180 -0.57 -38.09 -7.39
C PRO A 180 -1.83 -38.57 -6.66
N LYS A 181 -1.89 -38.40 -5.33
CA LYS A 181 -3.00 -38.89 -4.49
C LYS A 181 -4.07 -37.82 -4.26
N ASN A 182 -3.65 -36.58 -4.04
CA ASN A 182 -4.53 -35.52 -3.56
C ASN A 182 -4.61 -34.32 -4.51
N GLY A 183 -3.77 -34.26 -5.55
CA GLY A 183 -3.70 -33.14 -6.50
C GLY A 183 -2.81 -31.99 -6.03
N THR A 184 -2.49 -31.09 -6.98
CA THR A 184 -1.56 -29.98 -6.76
C THR A 184 -2.10 -28.90 -5.82
N GLU A 185 -3.41 -28.61 -5.87
CA GLU A 185 -4.03 -27.61 -4.98
C GLU A 185 -3.91 -28.03 -3.51
N PHE A 186 -4.21 -29.30 -3.21
CA PHE A 186 -4.06 -29.84 -1.87
C PHE A 186 -2.58 -29.85 -1.42
N ALA A 187 -1.65 -30.18 -2.32
CA ALA A 187 -0.22 -30.10 -2.03
C ALA A 187 0.23 -28.69 -1.69
N LEU A 188 -0.25 -27.68 -2.44
CA LEU A 188 0.02 -26.28 -2.14
C LEU A 188 -0.54 -25.86 -0.79
N ASP A 189 -1.77 -26.28 -0.47
CA ASP A 189 -2.40 -26.01 0.83
C ASP A 189 -1.58 -26.59 1.98
N VAL A 190 -1.20 -27.87 1.91
CA VAL A 190 -0.38 -28.51 2.94
C VAL A 190 0.95 -27.79 3.10
N VAL A 191 1.70 -27.61 2.00
CA VAL A 191 3.02 -26.98 2.05
C VAL A 191 2.94 -25.55 2.56
N SER A 192 2.01 -24.74 2.05
CA SER A 192 1.89 -23.34 2.44
C SER A 192 1.47 -23.18 3.90
N GLN A 193 0.45 -23.91 4.37
CA GLN A 193 0.00 -23.88 5.76
C GLN A 193 1.11 -24.32 6.72
N THR A 194 1.81 -25.42 6.41
CA THR A 194 2.90 -25.92 7.25
C THR A 194 4.06 -24.92 7.33
N LEU A 195 4.48 -24.33 6.20
CA LEU A 195 5.57 -23.35 6.20
C LEU A 195 5.17 -22.06 6.95
N LEU A 196 3.94 -21.59 6.80
CA LEU A 196 3.41 -20.45 7.56
C LEU A 196 3.39 -20.74 9.07
N ASP A 197 2.99 -21.96 9.45
CA ASP A 197 2.98 -22.41 10.84
C ASP A 197 4.37 -22.48 11.46
N MET A 198 5.34 -23.06 10.74
CA MET A 198 6.73 -23.06 11.16
C MET A 198 7.33 -21.65 11.27
N GLY A 199 6.83 -20.69 10.47
CA GLY A 199 7.25 -19.29 10.46
C GLY A 199 6.49 -18.37 11.41
N SER A 200 5.46 -18.86 12.11
CA SER A 200 4.46 -18.03 12.79
C SER A 200 4.95 -17.25 14.01
N LYS A 201 6.09 -17.66 14.60
CA LYS A 201 6.61 -17.10 15.85
C LYS A 201 7.01 -15.62 15.76
N SER A 202 7.58 -15.19 14.64
CA SER A 202 7.92 -13.78 14.41
C SER A 202 8.15 -13.49 12.94
N PHE A 203 8.19 -12.21 12.55
CA PHE A 203 8.49 -11.79 11.18
C PHE A 203 9.80 -12.40 10.64
N THR A 204 10.85 -12.46 11.46
CA THR A 204 12.14 -13.05 11.06
C THR A 204 12.02 -14.55 10.79
N HIS A 205 11.23 -15.28 11.57
CA HIS A 205 10.99 -16.72 11.34
C HIS A 205 10.26 -16.93 10.01
N LEU A 206 9.20 -16.15 9.76
CA LEU A 206 8.46 -16.18 8.50
C LEU A 206 9.37 -15.92 7.30
N VAL A 207 10.14 -14.83 7.34
CA VAL A 207 11.09 -14.46 6.27
C VAL A 207 12.11 -15.58 6.05
N THR A 208 12.69 -16.13 7.12
CA THR A 208 13.70 -17.20 7.03
C THR A 208 13.14 -18.47 6.38
N ILE A 209 11.92 -18.86 6.75
CA ILE A 209 11.27 -20.06 6.21
C ILE A 209 10.91 -19.85 4.74
N LEU A 210 10.32 -18.70 4.39
CA LEU A 210 9.98 -18.38 2.99
C LEU A 210 11.22 -18.29 2.11
N GLU A 211 12.30 -17.67 2.57
CA GLU A 211 13.55 -17.56 1.80
C GLU A 211 14.19 -18.92 1.54
N ARG A 212 14.20 -19.80 2.55
CA ARG A 212 14.83 -21.12 2.43
C ARG A 212 14.02 -22.07 1.53
N TYR A 213 12.70 -22.01 1.60
CA TYR A 213 11.80 -22.98 0.97
C TYR A 213 10.97 -22.40 -0.20
N ASN A 214 11.28 -21.17 -0.66
CA ASN A 214 10.58 -20.53 -1.80
C ASN A 214 10.51 -21.42 -3.04
N LYS A 215 11.55 -22.22 -3.34
CA LYS A 215 11.58 -23.07 -4.53
C LYS A 215 10.48 -24.15 -4.50
N ILE A 216 10.10 -24.64 -3.32
CA ILE A 216 9.02 -25.62 -3.15
C ILE A 216 7.70 -24.96 -3.55
N ILE A 217 7.41 -23.79 -2.99
CA ILE A 217 6.20 -23.00 -3.31
C ILE A 217 6.20 -22.61 -4.79
N SER A 218 7.34 -22.18 -5.34
CA SER A 218 7.47 -21.78 -6.75
C SER A 218 7.11 -22.93 -7.70
N LYS A 219 7.49 -24.16 -7.34
CA LYS A 219 7.19 -25.35 -8.14
C LYS A 219 5.69 -25.71 -8.11
N LEU A 220 5.02 -25.43 -6.99
CA LEU A 220 3.58 -25.64 -6.81
C LEU A 220 2.72 -24.48 -7.36
N CYS A 221 3.31 -23.32 -7.61
CA CYS A 221 2.63 -22.13 -8.15
C CYS A 221 3.13 -21.75 -9.57
N PRO A 222 2.96 -22.60 -10.60
CA PRO A 222 3.45 -22.30 -11.95
C PRO A 222 2.64 -21.23 -12.68
N ASN A 223 1.40 -20.97 -12.27
CA ASN A 223 0.47 -20.07 -12.94
C ASN A 223 -0.24 -19.14 -11.93
N GLU A 224 -1.03 -18.19 -12.44
CA GLU A 224 -1.71 -17.19 -11.61
C GLU A 224 -2.82 -17.79 -10.73
N GLU A 225 -3.52 -18.83 -11.18
CA GLU A 225 -4.58 -19.49 -10.41
C GLU A 225 -4.02 -20.07 -9.10
N MET A 226 -2.90 -20.77 -9.18
CA MET A 226 -2.22 -21.30 -7.98
C MET A 226 -1.67 -20.18 -7.09
N GLN A 227 -1.23 -19.05 -7.67
CA GLN A 227 -0.84 -17.87 -6.88
C GLN A 227 -2.03 -17.29 -6.10
N LEU A 228 -3.22 -17.23 -6.69
CA LEU A 228 -4.44 -16.82 -6.00
C LEU A 228 -4.82 -17.78 -4.88
N LEU A 229 -4.71 -19.09 -5.10
CA LEU A 229 -4.93 -20.10 -4.06
C LEU A 229 -3.94 -19.94 -2.89
N LEU A 230 -2.66 -19.71 -3.18
CA LEU A 230 -1.65 -19.43 -2.16
C LEU A 230 -2.03 -18.19 -1.34
N MET A 231 -2.45 -17.10 -1.99
CA MET A 231 -2.90 -15.87 -1.31
C MET A 231 -4.13 -16.11 -0.43
N ASN A 232 -5.08 -16.91 -0.89
CA ASN A 232 -6.24 -17.32 -0.11
C ASN A 232 -5.82 -18.15 1.12
N GLY A 233 -4.87 -19.07 0.95
CA GLY A 233 -4.29 -19.84 2.06
C GLY A 233 -3.59 -18.96 3.10
N VAL A 234 -2.80 -17.98 2.66
CA VAL A 234 -2.15 -16.98 3.54
C VAL A 234 -3.19 -16.14 4.28
N SER A 235 -4.23 -15.67 3.57
CA SER A 235 -5.32 -14.88 4.14
C SER A 235 -6.12 -15.66 5.19
N ALA A 236 -6.43 -16.92 4.91
CA ALA A 236 -7.14 -17.79 5.84
C ALA A 236 -6.31 -18.12 7.08
N TYR A 237 -5.00 -18.32 6.91
CA TYR A 237 -4.07 -18.60 7.99
C TYR A 237 -3.88 -17.39 8.92
N TRP A 238 -3.78 -16.18 8.36
CA TRP A 238 -3.65 -14.94 9.11
C TRP A 238 -4.95 -14.14 9.18
N LYS A 239 -6.11 -14.82 9.21
CA LYS A 239 -7.44 -14.16 9.18
C LYS A 239 -7.63 -13.10 10.27
N ASN A 240 -7.00 -13.28 11.43
CA ASN A 240 -7.06 -12.38 12.58
C ASN A 240 -5.87 -11.40 12.65
N SER A 241 -5.02 -11.34 11.62
CA SER A 241 -3.89 -10.41 11.58
C SER A 241 -3.74 -9.81 10.19
N THR A 242 -4.31 -8.62 10.03
CA THR A 242 -4.22 -7.88 8.77
C THR A 242 -2.76 -7.49 8.47
N GLN A 243 -1.98 -7.13 9.50
CA GLN A 243 -0.55 -6.85 9.41
C GLN A 243 0.24 -8.05 8.89
N MET A 244 0.04 -9.23 9.47
CA MET A 244 0.81 -10.41 9.10
C MET A 244 0.44 -10.91 7.70
N THR A 245 -0.83 -10.80 7.31
CA THR A 245 -1.23 -11.06 5.92
C THR A 245 -0.49 -10.14 4.96
N ALA A 246 -0.52 -8.82 5.22
CA ALA A 246 0.12 -7.84 4.34
C ALA A 246 1.63 -8.09 4.22
N ILE A 247 2.31 -8.41 5.34
CA ILE A 247 3.73 -8.74 5.35
C ILE A 247 4.03 -10.04 4.59
N ALA A 248 3.24 -11.10 4.81
CA ALA A 248 3.46 -12.38 4.15
C ALA A 248 3.33 -12.25 2.62
N ILE A 249 2.26 -11.61 2.14
CA ILE A 249 2.07 -11.34 0.71
C ILE A 249 3.19 -10.45 0.16
N ASP A 250 3.58 -9.41 0.89
CA ASP A 250 4.67 -8.51 0.49
C ASP A 250 6.02 -9.24 0.31
N ARG A 251 6.32 -10.20 1.21
CA ARG A 251 7.52 -11.04 1.13
C ARG A 251 7.44 -12.07 0.01
N MET A 252 6.29 -12.72 -0.15
CA MET A 252 6.07 -13.66 -1.27
C MET A 252 6.21 -12.96 -2.63
N MET A 253 5.70 -11.74 -2.76
CA MET A 253 5.96 -10.88 -3.93
C MET A 253 7.46 -10.59 -4.11
N GLY A 254 8.16 -10.24 -3.03
CA GLY A 254 9.61 -9.99 -3.06
C GLY A 254 10.44 -11.20 -3.50
N TYR A 255 10.03 -12.41 -3.11
CA TYR A 255 10.63 -13.67 -3.56
C TYR A 255 10.11 -14.16 -4.91
N ARG A 256 9.25 -13.39 -5.60
CA ARG A 256 8.63 -13.73 -6.89
C ARG A 256 7.79 -15.02 -6.84
N LEU A 257 7.24 -15.35 -5.67
CA LEU A 257 6.28 -16.44 -5.49
C LEU A 257 4.88 -16.05 -6.00
N ILE A 258 4.58 -14.76 -5.93
CA ILE A 258 3.31 -14.17 -6.35
C ILE A 258 3.64 -12.95 -7.22
N SER A 259 2.98 -12.84 -8.36
CA SER A 259 3.12 -11.72 -9.28
C SER A 259 2.26 -10.51 -8.85
N ASN A 260 2.64 -9.31 -9.28
CA ASN A 260 1.85 -8.10 -9.01
C ASN A 260 0.47 -8.18 -9.67
N LEU A 261 0.36 -8.84 -10.82
CA LEU A 261 -0.91 -9.09 -11.52
C LEU A 261 -1.83 -10.00 -10.68
N ALA A 262 -1.30 -11.08 -10.12
CA ALA A 262 -2.05 -11.95 -9.22
C ALA A 262 -2.52 -11.19 -7.97
N ILE A 263 -1.71 -10.28 -7.42
CA ILE A 263 -2.14 -9.45 -6.28
C ILE A 263 -3.33 -8.56 -6.64
N VAL A 264 -3.31 -7.91 -7.83
CA VAL A 264 -4.46 -7.12 -8.29
C VAL A 264 -5.69 -8.01 -8.39
N LYS A 265 -5.60 -9.16 -9.09
CA LYS A 265 -6.74 -10.10 -9.22
C LYS A 265 -7.26 -10.57 -7.85
N TRP A 266 -6.36 -10.84 -6.90
CA TRP A 266 -6.74 -11.25 -5.55
C TRP A 266 -7.45 -10.13 -4.79
N VAL A 267 -6.94 -8.90 -4.83
CA VAL A 267 -7.59 -7.74 -4.18
C VAL A 267 -8.98 -7.48 -4.73
N PHE A 268 -9.19 -7.65 -6.04
CA PHE A 268 -10.50 -7.51 -6.69
C PHE A 268 -11.31 -8.82 -6.73
N SER A 269 -10.91 -9.85 -5.98
CA SER A 269 -11.73 -11.06 -5.83
C SER A 269 -12.99 -10.77 -4.98
N PRO A 270 -14.09 -11.52 -5.18
CA PRO A 270 -15.35 -11.28 -4.47
C PRO A 270 -15.19 -11.17 -2.94
N ALA A 271 -14.34 -12.02 -2.35
CA ALA A 271 -14.11 -12.05 -0.90
C ALA A 271 -13.53 -10.74 -0.34
N ASN A 272 -12.73 -10.01 -1.14
CA ASN A 272 -12.09 -8.76 -0.73
C ASN A 272 -12.89 -7.53 -1.16
N VAL A 273 -13.58 -7.61 -2.30
CA VAL A 273 -14.39 -6.52 -2.85
C VAL A 273 -15.44 -6.05 -1.85
N GLU A 274 -16.11 -6.97 -1.15
CA GLU A 274 -17.12 -6.59 -0.15
C GLU A 274 -16.56 -5.83 1.07
N GLN A 275 -15.24 -5.81 1.24
CA GLN A 275 -14.58 -5.20 2.41
C GLN A 275 -13.99 -3.80 2.11
N PHE A 276 -14.08 -3.32 0.88
CA PHE A 276 -13.42 -2.10 0.42
C PHE A 276 -13.75 -0.83 1.23
N HIS A 277 -14.95 -0.75 1.81
CA HIS A 277 -15.39 0.39 2.63
C HIS A 277 -15.26 0.19 4.13
N VAL A 278 -14.91 -1.00 4.60
CA VAL A 278 -14.80 -1.33 6.03
C VAL A 278 -13.39 -1.71 6.47
N SER A 279 -12.46 -1.92 5.54
CA SER A 279 -11.08 -2.30 5.86
C SER A 279 -10.06 -1.69 4.90
N ASP A 280 -8.94 -1.18 5.44
CA ASP A 280 -7.78 -0.74 4.67
C ASP A 280 -6.92 -1.91 4.15
N ARG A 281 -7.10 -3.14 4.67
CA ARG A 281 -6.21 -4.27 4.37
C ARG A 281 -6.04 -4.57 2.86
N PRO A 282 -7.10 -4.69 2.04
CA PRO A 282 -6.94 -4.92 0.60
C PRO A 282 -6.18 -3.77 -0.08
N TRP A 283 -6.45 -2.54 0.37
CA TRP A 283 -5.82 -1.33 -0.15
C TRP A 283 -4.35 -1.20 0.24
N GLU A 284 -3.97 -1.58 1.46
CA GLU A 284 -2.58 -1.64 1.91
C GLU A 284 -1.77 -2.61 1.05
N ILE A 285 -2.31 -3.81 0.80
CA ILE A 285 -1.66 -4.83 -0.04
C ILE A 285 -1.53 -4.33 -1.48
N LEU A 286 -2.58 -3.72 -2.04
CA LEU A 286 -2.57 -3.17 -3.40
C LEU A 286 -1.55 -2.02 -3.53
N ARG A 287 -1.53 -1.07 -2.59
CA ARG A 287 -0.58 0.04 -2.55
C ARG A 287 0.86 -0.47 -2.48
N ASN A 288 1.14 -1.51 -1.70
CA ASN A 288 2.47 -2.10 -1.61
C ASN A 288 2.92 -2.67 -2.97
N ALA A 289 2.05 -3.41 -3.67
CA ALA A 289 2.36 -4.00 -4.97
C ALA A 289 2.62 -2.94 -6.06
N VAL A 290 1.75 -1.94 -6.18
CA VAL A 290 1.90 -0.87 -7.18
C VAL A 290 3.13 0.00 -6.84
N SER A 291 3.32 0.35 -5.57
CA SER A 291 4.48 1.16 -5.14
C SER A 291 5.81 0.46 -5.41
N LYS A 292 5.92 -0.86 -5.18
CA LYS A 292 7.17 -1.58 -5.49
C LYS A 292 7.50 -1.58 -6.98
N THR A 293 6.48 -1.71 -7.83
CA THR A 293 6.65 -1.64 -9.30
C THR A 293 7.19 -0.27 -9.70
N TYR A 294 6.56 0.79 -9.18
CA TYR A 294 6.97 2.17 -9.45
C TYR A 294 8.37 2.48 -8.90
N ASN A 295 8.67 2.06 -7.67
CA ASN A 295 9.97 2.27 -7.03
C ASN A 295 11.09 1.60 -7.84
N ARG A 296 10.88 0.38 -8.34
CA ARG A 296 11.83 -0.30 -9.23
C ARG A 296 12.14 0.52 -10.49
N ILE A 297 11.12 1.10 -11.12
CA ILE A 297 11.30 1.98 -12.29
C ILE A 297 12.08 3.24 -11.90
N SER A 298 11.69 3.90 -10.81
CA SER A 298 12.38 5.10 -10.29
C SER A 298 13.86 4.81 -10.02
N ASP A 299 14.17 3.70 -9.37
CA ASP A 299 15.53 3.34 -9.00
C ASP A 299 16.37 3.00 -10.23
N LEU A 300 15.82 2.24 -11.19
CA LEU A 300 16.49 2.00 -12.48
C LEU A 300 16.77 3.30 -13.26
N ARG A 301 15.83 4.26 -13.26
CA ARG A 301 16.06 5.56 -13.89
C ARG A 301 17.20 6.34 -13.22
N LYS A 302 17.27 6.33 -11.89
CA LYS A 302 18.36 6.97 -11.13
C LYS A 302 19.71 6.31 -11.42
N GLU A 303 19.75 4.97 -11.43
CA GLU A 303 20.96 4.20 -11.77
C GLU A 303 21.44 4.51 -13.19
N ILE A 304 20.53 4.50 -14.18
CA ILE A 304 20.84 4.87 -15.57
C ILE A 304 21.35 6.30 -15.65
N GLN A 305 20.75 7.25 -14.94
CA GLN A 305 21.23 8.63 -14.92
C GLN A 305 22.64 8.74 -14.33
N SER A 306 22.93 7.98 -13.26
CA SER A 306 24.26 7.91 -12.67
C SER A 306 25.28 7.30 -13.64
N LEU A 307 24.93 6.20 -14.31
CA LEU A 307 25.79 5.55 -15.31
C LEU A 307 26.06 6.46 -16.51
N LYS A 308 25.06 7.21 -17.00
CA LYS A 308 25.26 8.19 -18.08
C LYS A 308 26.25 9.29 -17.70
N LYS A 309 26.19 9.79 -16.46
CA LYS A 309 27.16 10.78 -15.95
C LYS A 309 28.57 10.18 -15.86
N GLY A 310 28.68 8.95 -15.32
CA GLY A 310 29.96 8.23 -15.25
C GLY A 310 30.56 7.98 -16.62
N LEU A 311 29.75 7.55 -17.59
CA LEU A 311 30.18 7.30 -18.96
C LEU A 311 30.70 8.57 -19.65
N GLN A 312 30.05 9.72 -19.41
CA GLN A 312 30.52 11.00 -19.94
C GLN A 312 31.93 11.33 -19.42
N VAL A 313 32.16 11.17 -18.12
CA VAL A 313 33.48 11.39 -17.50
C VAL A 313 34.52 10.40 -18.04
N ALA A 314 34.16 9.13 -18.19
CA ALA A 314 35.05 8.10 -18.76
C ALA A 314 35.42 8.41 -20.21
N LYS A 315 34.47 8.87 -21.03
CA LYS A 315 34.71 9.31 -22.42
C LYS A 315 35.68 10.49 -22.51
N GLU A 316 35.54 11.47 -21.62
CA GLU A 316 36.45 12.61 -21.53
C GLU A 316 37.87 12.18 -21.12
N ALA A 317 37.99 11.27 -20.14
CA ALA A 317 39.28 10.72 -19.72
C ALA A 317 39.94 9.87 -20.82
N SER A 318 39.16 9.03 -21.50
CA SER A 318 39.56 8.21 -22.65
C SER A 318 40.09 9.11 -23.79
N ALA A 319 39.34 10.17 -24.14
CA ALA A 319 39.77 11.16 -25.14
C ALA A 319 41.06 11.89 -24.74
N LYS A 320 41.18 12.30 -23.47
CA LYS A 320 42.39 12.95 -22.94
C LYS A 320 43.61 12.04 -23.01
N ASN A 321 43.48 10.79 -22.55
CA ASN A 321 44.56 9.80 -22.58
C ASN A 321 44.99 9.49 -24.02
N ARG A 322 44.04 9.38 -24.96
CA ARG A 322 44.33 9.21 -26.39
C ARG A 322 45.14 10.39 -26.95
N LYS A 323 44.73 11.61 -26.62
CA LYS A 323 45.44 12.82 -27.04
C LYS A 323 46.87 12.88 -26.47
N GLU A 324 47.06 12.58 -25.18
CA GLU A 324 48.38 12.51 -24.56
C GLU A 324 49.29 11.45 -25.20
N LEU A 325 48.72 10.29 -25.59
CA LEU A 325 49.44 9.25 -26.30
C LEU A 325 49.83 9.68 -27.72
N GLU A 326 48.94 10.34 -28.45
CA GLU A 326 49.19 10.86 -29.80
C GLU A 326 50.26 11.96 -29.79
N GLU A 327 50.17 12.90 -28.84
CA GLU A 327 51.20 13.93 -28.62
C GLU A 327 52.57 13.27 -28.35
N ALA A 328 52.64 12.30 -27.44
CA ALA A 328 53.90 11.58 -27.15
C ALA A 328 54.44 10.79 -28.34
N LYS A 329 53.57 10.22 -29.19
CA LYS A 329 53.97 9.51 -30.42
C LYS A 329 54.48 10.47 -31.50
N SER A 330 53.82 11.63 -31.68
CA SER A 330 54.22 12.64 -32.66
C SER A 330 55.58 13.30 -32.35
N VAL A 331 55.89 13.51 -31.06
CA VAL A 331 57.21 14.00 -30.61
C VAL A 331 58.32 13.01 -30.98
N LEU A 332 58.01 11.72 -31.07
CA LEU A 332 58.95 10.68 -31.48
C LEU A 332 59.18 10.65 -33.00
N GLU A 333 58.15 10.94 -33.79
CA GLU A 333 58.20 10.96 -35.26
C GLU A 333 59.01 12.16 -35.81
N ILE A 334 59.01 13.30 -35.11
CA ILE A 334 59.77 14.51 -35.49
C ILE A 334 61.30 14.35 -35.23
N VAL A 335 61.72 13.28 -34.54
CA VAL A 335 63.12 13.09 -34.06
C VAL A 335 64.04 12.34 -35.04
N GLU A 336 63.61 12.05 -36.27
CA GLU A 336 64.49 11.49 -37.33
C GLU A 336 65.52 12.48 -37.93
N GLY A 337 66.24 13.26 -37.09
CA GLY A 337 67.21 14.23 -37.61
C GLY A 337 68.31 14.78 -36.71
N GLN A 338 68.19 14.88 -35.37
CA GLN A 338 69.28 15.37 -34.48
C GLN A 338 69.09 14.95 -33.00
N PRO A 339 70.15 14.89 -32.18
CA PRO A 339 70.14 14.19 -30.89
C PRO A 339 69.61 15.07 -29.75
N ALA A 340 68.40 14.77 -29.28
CA ALA A 340 67.86 15.18 -27.97
C ALA A 340 67.38 13.91 -27.23
N PRO A 341 67.25 13.91 -25.88
CA PRO A 341 67.18 12.68 -25.10
C PRO A 341 65.92 11.90 -25.45
N ALA A 342 66.10 10.71 -26.04
CA ALA A 342 65.04 9.81 -26.47
C ALA A 342 63.96 9.68 -25.38
N GLU A 343 62.70 9.99 -25.70
CA GLU A 343 61.61 9.64 -24.81
C GLU A 343 61.62 8.13 -24.57
N ARG A 344 61.59 7.74 -23.30
CA ARG A 344 61.84 6.34 -22.90
C ARG A 344 60.67 5.47 -23.40
N PRO A 345 60.93 4.32 -24.07
CA PRO A 345 59.89 3.37 -24.50
C PRO A 345 58.93 2.92 -23.39
N GLY A 346 59.36 3.03 -22.12
CA GLY A 346 58.52 2.78 -20.94
C GLY A 346 57.42 3.82 -20.70
N ARG A 347 57.59 5.08 -21.13
CA ARG A 347 56.55 6.13 -21.02
C ARG A 347 55.40 5.85 -21.99
N ILE A 348 55.70 5.51 -23.24
CA ILE A 348 54.68 5.17 -24.24
C ILE A 348 53.90 3.93 -23.81
N ARG A 349 54.58 2.85 -23.38
CA ARG A 349 53.88 1.65 -22.88
C ARG A 349 52.96 1.93 -21.70
N ARG A 350 53.32 2.88 -20.82
CA ARG A 350 52.44 3.32 -19.72
C ARG A 350 51.22 4.08 -20.25
N LEU A 351 51.40 5.00 -21.19
CA LEU A 351 50.30 5.74 -21.82
C LEU A 351 49.36 4.81 -22.61
N GLU A 352 49.90 3.82 -23.32
CA GLU A 352 49.10 2.77 -23.99
C GLU A 352 48.29 1.96 -22.99
N SER A 353 48.88 1.60 -21.84
CA SER A 353 48.14 0.96 -20.76
C SER A 353 47.05 1.87 -20.17
N HIS A 354 47.29 3.17 -20.04
CA HIS A 354 46.29 4.13 -19.53
C HIS A 354 45.13 4.30 -20.50
N VAL A 355 45.40 4.37 -21.81
CA VAL A 355 44.37 4.40 -22.86
C VAL A 355 43.56 3.11 -22.80
N LYS A 356 44.21 1.95 -22.79
CA LYS A 356 43.51 0.66 -22.72
C LYS A 356 42.61 0.55 -21.49
N ASN A 357 43.11 0.94 -20.30
CA ASN A 357 42.32 0.89 -19.08
C ASN A 357 41.11 1.84 -19.14
N ALA A 358 41.28 3.04 -19.72
CA ALA A 358 40.19 3.99 -19.88
C ALA A 358 39.13 3.51 -20.91
N GLU A 359 39.57 2.86 -21.99
CA GLU A 359 38.68 2.24 -22.98
C GLU A 359 37.94 1.02 -22.41
N ASP A 360 38.61 0.21 -21.59
CA ASP A 360 37.98 -0.90 -20.87
C ASP A 360 36.94 -0.39 -19.86
N GLU A 361 37.23 0.68 -19.10
CA GLU A 361 36.28 1.32 -18.19
C GLU A 361 35.07 1.90 -18.95
N GLU A 362 35.32 2.61 -20.06
CA GLU A 362 34.27 3.12 -20.97
C GLU A 362 33.36 1.98 -21.44
N ARG A 363 33.93 0.89 -21.96
CA ARG A 363 33.17 -0.29 -22.41
C ARG A 363 32.32 -0.90 -21.29
N THR A 364 32.89 -1.08 -20.10
CA THR A 364 32.13 -1.67 -18.97
C THR A 364 30.94 -0.80 -18.53
N LEU A 365 31.09 0.53 -18.60
CA LEU A 365 30.01 1.46 -18.31
C LEU A 365 28.93 1.44 -19.40
N GLU A 366 29.33 1.30 -20.67
CA GLU A 366 28.39 1.14 -21.79
C GLU A 366 27.58 -0.16 -21.68
N GLU A 367 28.24 -1.30 -21.43
CA GLU A 367 27.58 -2.60 -21.25
C GLU A 367 26.59 -2.57 -20.07
N SER A 368 26.98 -1.95 -18.94
CA SER A 368 26.11 -1.79 -17.78
C SER A 368 24.91 -0.89 -18.08
N LEU A 369 25.13 0.21 -18.81
CA LEU A 369 24.07 1.12 -19.23
C LEU A 369 23.06 0.43 -20.16
N GLU A 370 23.53 -0.37 -21.12
CA GLU A 370 22.68 -1.16 -22.01
C GLU A 370 21.87 -2.18 -21.23
N ALA A 371 22.51 -2.97 -20.36
CA ALA A 371 21.84 -3.98 -19.54
C ALA A 371 20.74 -3.36 -18.65
N LYS A 372 21.01 -2.20 -18.04
CA LYS A 372 20.02 -1.46 -17.26
C LYS A 372 18.91 -0.87 -18.13
N GLY A 373 19.22 -0.43 -19.34
CA GLY A 373 18.24 0.00 -20.35
C GLY A 373 17.23 -1.09 -20.68
N VAL A 374 17.70 -2.33 -20.91
CA VAL A 374 16.83 -3.50 -21.15
C VAL A 374 15.95 -3.80 -19.93
N LEU A 375 16.51 -3.75 -18.72
CA LEU A 375 15.74 -3.95 -17.49
C LEU A 375 14.66 -2.87 -17.28
N LEU A 376 14.96 -1.63 -17.62
CA LEU A 376 14.00 -0.52 -17.55
C LEU A 376 12.87 -0.71 -18.58
N ALA A 377 13.19 -1.08 -19.82
CA ALA A 377 12.19 -1.34 -20.85
C ALA A 377 11.23 -2.47 -20.43
N ARG A 378 11.76 -3.56 -19.88
CA ARG A 378 10.96 -4.65 -19.33
C ARG A 378 10.09 -4.19 -18.16
N ALA A 379 10.64 -3.39 -17.24
CA ALA A 379 9.89 -2.86 -16.11
C ALA A 379 8.75 -1.93 -16.56
N HIS A 380 8.93 -1.18 -17.66
CA HIS A 380 7.87 -0.37 -18.25
C HIS A 380 6.72 -1.21 -18.80
N GLU A 381 7.01 -2.30 -19.52
CA GLU A 381 5.95 -3.17 -20.03
C GLU A 381 5.20 -3.86 -18.88
N GLU A 382 5.92 -4.40 -17.90
CA GLU A 382 5.33 -4.99 -16.68
C GLU A 382 4.43 -3.97 -15.93
N SER A 383 4.84 -2.70 -15.86
CA SER A 383 4.06 -1.64 -15.24
C SER A 383 2.84 -1.25 -16.06
N LYS A 384 2.93 -1.25 -17.39
CA LYS A 384 1.81 -0.95 -18.29
C LYS A 384 0.72 -2.01 -18.14
N ASP A 385 1.10 -3.29 -18.16
CA ASP A 385 0.18 -4.41 -17.95
C ASP A 385 -0.48 -4.35 -16.58
N LEU A 386 0.30 -4.05 -15.53
CA LEU A 386 -0.22 -3.89 -14.17
C LEU A 386 -1.24 -2.75 -14.07
N LEU A 387 -0.93 -1.58 -14.65
CA LEU A 387 -1.85 -0.45 -14.65
C LEU A 387 -3.11 -0.76 -15.46
N LYS A 388 -2.98 -1.42 -16.62
CA LYS A 388 -4.12 -1.83 -17.44
C LYS A 388 -5.06 -2.75 -16.68
N LEU A 389 -4.50 -3.78 -16.03
CA LEU A 389 -5.27 -4.69 -15.19
C LEU A 389 -5.92 -3.94 -14.02
N LEU A 390 -5.18 -3.07 -13.33
CA LEU A 390 -5.69 -2.29 -12.20
C LEU A 390 -6.90 -1.44 -12.58
N PHE A 391 -6.80 -0.63 -13.64
CA PHE A 391 -7.90 0.22 -14.09
C PHE A 391 -9.07 -0.60 -14.60
N LYS A 392 -8.82 -1.69 -15.33
CA LYS A 392 -9.88 -2.61 -15.75
C LYS A 392 -10.61 -3.21 -14.55
N SER A 393 -9.89 -3.71 -13.55
CA SER A 393 -10.50 -4.26 -12.35
C SER A 393 -11.35 -3.24 -11.59
N PHE A 394 -10.92 -1.97 -11.52
CA PHE A 394 -11.77 -0.89 -10.98
C PHE A 394 -13.03 -0.68 -11.81
N VAL A 395 -12.91 -0.61 -13.13
CA VAL A 395 -14.05 -0.44 -14.05
C VAL A 395 -15.05 -1.58 -13.87
N ASP A 396 -14.57 -2.82 -13.87
CA ASP A 396 -15.42 -4.01 -13.77
C ASP A 396 -16.25 -3.97 -12.48
N VAL A 397 -15.60 -3.82 -11.30
CA VAL A 397 -16.32 -3.86 -10.01
C VAL A 397 -17.23 -2.64 -9.76
N LEU A 398 -16.87 -1.47 -10.29
CA LEU A 398 -17.67 -0.25 -10.16
C LEU A 398 -18.86 -0.26 -11.11
N THR A 399 -18.71 -0.76 -12.34
CA THR A 399 -19.80 -0.81 -13.32
C THR A 399 -20.93 -1.72 -12.84
N GLU A 400 -20.61 -2.81 -12.12
CA GLU A 400 -21.60 -3.70 -11.50
C GLU A 400 -22.41 -3.06 -10.36
N ARG A 401 -21.88 -2.02 -9.71
CA ARG A 401 -22.39 -1.52 -8.41
C ARG A 401 -22.85 -0.07 -8.44
N LEU A 402 -22.42 0.71 -9.42
CA LEU A 402 -22.84 2.10 -9.56
C LEU A 402 -24.30 2.17 -10.02
N PRO A 403 -25.10 3.07 -9.44
CA PRO A 403 -26.44 3.35 -9.95
C PRO A 403 -26.37 3.79 -11.42
N PRO A 404 -27.36 3.42 -12.26
CA PRO A 404 -27.38 3.84 -13.65
C PRO A 404 -27.49 5.36 -13.76
N VAL A 405 -26.91 5.92 -14.82
CA VAL A 405 -27.10 7.34 -15.17
C VAL A 405 -28.56 7.55 -15.54
N SER A 406 -29.15 8.66 -15.10
CA SER A 406 -30.54 9.01 -15.45
C SER A 406 -30.71 9.11 -16.97
N VAL A 407 -31.93 8.89 -17.45
CA VAL A 407 -32.31 9.09 -18.87
C VAL A 407 -32.02 10.53 -19.32
N ASP A 408 -32.10 11.49 -18.39
CA ASP A 408 -31.81 12.91 -18.62
C ASP A 408 -30.30 13.25 -18.55
N GLY A 409 -29.43 12.25 -18.38
CA GLY A 409 -27.98 12.43 -18.28
C GLY A 409 -27.49 12.90 -16.91
N GLU A 410 -28.37 13.01 -15.91
CA GLU A 410 -27.99 13.37 -14.55
C GLU A 410 -27.16 12.27 -13.89
N ILE A 411 -26.00 12.68 -13.35
CA ILE A 411 -25.07 11.79 -12.67
C ILE A 411 -25.58 11.53 -11.24
N PRO A 412 -25.71 10.26 -10.80
CA PRO A 412 -26.18 9.93 -9.47
C PRO A 412 -25.35 10.61 -8.36
N ASN A 413 -26.04 11.26 -7.42
CA ASN A 413 -25.41 11.82 -6.23
C ASN A 413 -25.31 10.75 -5.13
N LEU A 414 -24.18 10.07 -5.03
CA LEU A 414 -23.94 9.03 -4.00
C LEU A 414 -23.97 9.56 -2.55
N ARG A 415 -24.03 10.87 -2.34
CA ARG A 415 -24.07 11.50 -1.00
C ARG A 415 -25.44 12.03 -0.62
N SER A 416 -26.40 12.13 -1.55
CA SER A 416 -27.79 12.34 -1.18
C SER A 416 -28.26 11.01 -0.58
N GLY A 417 -28.41 10.96 0.74
CA GLY A 417 -28.78 9.75 1.46
C GLY A 417 -30.03 9.08 0.89
N ASP A 418 -30.20 7.82 1.27
CA ASP A 418 -31.31 7.00 0.79
C ASP A 418 -32.64 7.53 1.38
N GLN A 419 -33.52 8.07 0.54
CA GLN A 419 -34.81 8.64 0.99
C GLN A 419 -35.77 7.57 1.55
N ASN A 420 -35.43 6.29 1.44
CA ASN A 420 -36.28 5.15 1.84
C ASN A 420 -35.94 4.52 3.20
N VAL A 421 -35.05 5.10 4.00
CA VAL A 421 -34.80 4.60 5.36
C VAL A 421 -35.84 5.19 6.32
N ASN A 422 -37.03 4.59 6.33
CA ASN A 422 -38.05 4.82 7.36
C ASN A 422 -37.56 4.31 8.72
N PHE A 423 -36.89 5.15 9.49
CA PHE A 423 -36.90 4.98 10.95
C PHE A 423 -38.26 5.47 11.46
N ALA A 424 -38.97 4.58 12.17
CA ALA A 424 -40.31 4.79 12.68
C ALA A 424 -40.47 6.20 13.27
N ALA A 425 -41.25 7.04 12.57
CA ALA A 425 -41.63 8.35 13.05
C ALA A 425 -42.52 8.17 14.29
N GLN A 426 -42.02 8.57 15.46
CA GLN A 426 -42.90 8.95 16.56
C GLN A 426 -43.10 10.46 16.51
N ASN A 427 -44.38 10.82 16.41
CA ASN A 427 -44.91 12.15 16.18
C ASN A 427 -44.26 13.20 17.09
N SER A 428 -43.79 14.29 16.48
CA SER A 428 -43.54 15.54 17.18
C SER A 428 -44.65 16.53 16.80
N GLU A 429 -45.55 16.79 17.73
CA GLU A 429 -46.43 17.94 17.65
C GLU A 429 -45.59 19.24 17.69
N ALA A 430 -46.04 20.21 16.90
CA ALA A 430 -45.40 21.49 16.71
C ALA A 430 -45.46 22.34 18.00
N ALA A 431 -44.34 22.94 18.37
CA ALA A 431 -44.30 24.02 19.35
C ALA A 431 -43.69 25.27 18.71
N THR A 432 -44.55 26.28 18.59
CA THR A 432 -44.32 27.66 18.17
C THR A 432 -43.29 28.37 19.06
N MET A 433 -42.49 29.23 18.43
CA MET A 433 -41.58 30.18 19.08
C MET A 433 -42.34 31.16 19.97
N GLU A 434 -41.83 31.41 21.18
CA GLU A 434 -41.91 32.73 21.82
C GLU A 434 -40.56 33.08 22.45
N ILE A 435 -40.27 34.37 22.46
CA ILE A 435 -38.99 35.03 22.72
C ILE A 435 -39.08 35.81 24.05
N ASP A 436 -37.93 35.98 24.71
CA ASP A 436 -37.53 36.92 25.78
C ASP A 436 -37.91 36.63 27.26
N ASN A 437 -36.90 36.52 28.15
CA ASN A 437 -36.27 37.67 28.82
C ASN A 437 -35.20 37.29 29.87
N GLU A 438 -34.30 38.24 30.14
CA GLU A 438 -33.14 38.21 31.04
C GLU A 438 -33.47 38.12 32.55
N ASN A 439 -32.67 37.35 33.32
CA ASN A 439 -31.92 37.77 34.54
C ASN A 439 -31.56 36.60 35.49
N GLY A 440 -30.32 36.61 36.01
CA GLY A 440 -30.02 36.27 37.43
C GLY A 440 -29.52 34.86 37.81
N ALA A 441 -28.21 34.74 38.00
CA ALA A 441 -27.42 33.97 39.00
C ALA A 441 -27.81 32.56 39.51
N ASP A 442 -26.74 31.74 39.55
CA ASP A 442 -26.39 30.60 40.43
C ASP A 442 -26.95 29.17 40.21
N ASN A 443 -25.97 28.29 39.94
CA ASN A 443 -25.79 26.89 40.34
C ASN A 443 -26.95 25.89 40.12
N ASN A 444 -26.81 25.07 39.06
CA ASN A 444 -26.64 23.62 39.20
C ASN A 444 -26.30 22.97 37.85
N SER A 445 -25.35 22.07 37.92
CA SER A 445 -24.89 21.17 36.85
C SER A 445 -25.97 20.16 36.48
N GLU A 446 -26.45 20.23 35.24
CA GLU A 446 -27.06 19.10 34.52
C GLU A 446 -26.44 19.03 33.11
N PRO A 447 -26.09 17.83 32.61
CA PRO A 447 -25.47 17.69 31.31
C PRO A 447 -26.50 17.98 30.22
N ASN A 448 -26.15 18.89 29.31
CA ASN A 448 -26.92 19.18 28.11
C ASN A 448 -27.04 17.90 27.25
N GLU A 449 -28.12 17.14 27.42
CA GLU A 449 -28.64 16.15 26.46
C GLU A 449 -29.22 16.88 25.23
N ARG A 450 -28.37 17.62 24.52
CA ARG A 450 -28.67 18.20 23.20
C ARG A 450 -27.52 17.90 22.25
N ASN A 451 -27.43 16.65 21.83
CA ASN A 451 -26.88 16.26 20.52
C ASN A 451 -27.46 14.89 20.15
N THR A 452 -28.76 14.88 19.92
CA THR A 452 -29.48 13.75 19.31
C THR A 452 -28.99 13.51 17.89
N LYS A 453 -28.40 12.33 17.68
CA LYS A 453 -28.45 11.53 16.44
C LYS A 453 -27.98 12.21 15.14
N ASN A 454 -26.67 12.28 14.94
CA ASN A 454 -26.08 12.31 13.60
C ASN A 454 -26.26 10.93 12.95
N ALA A 455 -27.46 10.63 12.46
CA ALA A 455 -27.69 9.44 11.64
C ALA A 455 -26.83 9.57 10.37
N TYR A 456 -25.92 8.62 10.16
CA TYR A 456 -25.19 8.52 8.91
C TYR A 456 -26.15 8.00 7.83
N ASN A 457 -26.57 8.88 6.92
CA ASN A 457 -27.68 8.62 6.00
C ASN A 457 -27.27 7.98 4.65
N VAL A 458 -25.98 7.65 4.47
CA VAL A 458 -25.49 7.02 3.23
C VAL A 458 -25.54 5.50 3.41
N GLY A 459 -26.20 4.81 2.47
CA GLY A 459 -26.29 3.35 2.45
C GLY A 459 -24.94 2.66 2.25
N GLU A 460 -24.90 1.35 2.50
CA GLU A 460 -23.66 0.58 2.41
C GLU A 460 -23.08 0.57 0.98
N LEU A 461 -23.94 0.39 -0.03
CA LEU A 461 -23.53 0.32 -1.43
C LEU A 461 -23.00 1.67 -1.94
N GLU A 462 -23.64 2.78 -1.59
CA GLU A 462 -23.20 4.12 -1.95
C GLU A 462 -21.87 4.43 -1.27
N GLN A 463 -21.72 4.04 0.00
CA GLN A 463 -20.47 4.22 0.72
C GLN A 463 -19.34 3.34 0.16
N TRP A 464 -19.65 2.12 -0.26
CA TRP A 464 -18.75 1.25 -1.03
C TRP A 464 -18.29 1.94 -2.32
N CYS A 465 -19.22 2.52 -3.10
CA CYS A 465 -18.90 3.23 -4.34
C CYS A 465 -18.03 4.45 -4.07
N LEU A 466 -18.37 5.27 -3.07
CA LEU A 466 -17.61 6.46 -2.67
C LEU A 466 -16.18 6.11 -2.26
N CYS A 467 -16.01 5.04 -1.48
CA CYS A 467 -14.69 4.57 -1.05
C CYS A 467 -13.86 4.12 -2.26
N THR A 468 -14.42 3.26 -3.10
CA THR A 468 -13.75 2.66 -4.27
C THR A 468 -13.38 3.71 -5.32
N LEU A 469 -14.29 4.66 -5.62
CA LEU A 469 -14.00 5.82 -6.48
C LEU A 469 -12.91 6.71 -5.88
N GLY A 470 -12.92 6.90 -4.56
CA GLY A 470 -11.89 7.65 -3.86
C GLY A 470 -10.50 6.99 -3.98
N TYR A 471 -10.43 5.67 -3.89
CA TYR A 471 -9.19 4.93 -4.13
C TYR A 471 -8.75 4.99 -5.60
N LEU A 472 -9.67 4.82 -6.57
CA LEU A 472 -9.36 5.02 -7.99
C LEU A 472 -8.72 6.39 -8.25
N LYS A 473 -9.30 7.46 -7.67
CA LYS A 473 -8.74 8.82 -7.73
C LYS A 473 -7.36 8.90 -7.06
N SER A 474 -7.18 8.25 -5.90
CA SER A 474 -5.90 8.21 -5.18
C SER A 474 -4.80 7.52 -5.99
N PHE A 475 -5.06 6.32 -6.51
CA PHE A 475 -4.10 5.59 -7.36
C PHE A 475 -3.76 6.39 -8.63
N SER A 476 -4.76 6.96 -9.28
CA SER A 476 -4.57 7.81 -10.46
C SER A 476 -3.64 9.00 -10.19
N ARG A 477 -3.75 9.59 -9.00
CA ARG A 477 -2.92 10.73 -8.56
C ARG A 477 -1.51 10.32 -8.17
N GLN A 478 -1.36 9.26 -7.36
CA GLN A 478 -0.08 8.81 -6.82
C GLN A 478 0.87 8.34 -7.91
N TYR A 479 0.33 7.68 -8.94
CA TYR A 479 1.11 7.09 -10.04
C TYR A 479 0.96 7.87 -11.35
N ALA A 480 0.55 9.14 -11.28
CA ALA A 480 0.24 9.96 -12.45
C ALA A 480 1.39 10.02 -13.47
N SER A 481 2.65 10.06 -13.04
CA SER A 481 3.83 10.08 -13.92
C SER A 481 3.92 8.87 -14.87
N GLU A 482 3.71 7.64 -14.36
CA GLU A 482 3.69 6.46 -15.25
C GLU A 482 2.41 6.37 -16.05
N ILE A 483 1.28 6.78 -15.47
CA ILE A 483 -0.01 6.74 -16.18
C ILE A 483 0.04 7.69 -17.38
N TRP A 484 0.57 8.91 -17.22
CA TRP A 484 0.77 9.85 -18.32
C TRP A 484 1.69 9.30 -19.41
N SER A 485 2.74 8.57 -19.01
CA SER A 485 3.64 7.90 -19.95
C SER A 485 2.95 6.79 -20.75
N ASN A 486 1.82 6.27 -20.25
CA ASN A 486 1.03 5.19 -20.84
C ASN A 486 -0.43 5.60 -21.05
N ILE A 487 -0.71 6.87 -21.36
CA ILE A 487 -2.09 7.38 -21.35
C ILE A 487 -3.01 6.67 -22.35
N ALA A 488 -2.45 6.21 -23.47
CA ALA A 488 -3.18 5.42 -24.47
C ALA A 488 -3.76 4.12 -23.89
N MET A 489 -3.07 3.49 -22.93
CA MET A 489 -3.60 2.31 -22.23
C MET A 489 -4.84 2.66 -21.40
N LEU A 490 -4.86 3.83 -20.76
CA LEU A 490 -6.03 4.27 -20.00
C LEU A 490 -7.21 4.58 -20.94
N ASP A 491 -6.92 5.21 -22.08
CA ASP A 491 -7.93 5.47 -23.10
C ASP A 491 -8.51 4.14 -23.65
N GLU A 492 -7.68 3.10 -23.87
CA GLU A 492 -8.13 1.74 -24.22
C GLU A 492 -9.05 1.11 -23.15
N VAL A 493 -8.72 1.27 -21.86
CA VAL A 493 -9.53 0.73 -20.76
C VAL A 493 -10.86 1.49 -20.63
N PHE A 494 -10.89 2.78 -20.98
CA PHE A 494 -12.07 3.62 -20.88
C PHE A 494 -12.88 3.74 -22.18
N VAL A 495 -12.60 2.90 -23.17
CA VAL A 495 -13.40 2.78 -24.41
C VAL A 495 -14.83 2.30 -24.08
N GLY A 496 -15.82 2.85 -24.78
CA GLY A 496 -17.23 2.46 -24.65
C GLY A 496 -17.99 3.29 -23.61
N ASP A 497 -19.09 2.74 -23.10
CA ASP A 497 -19.97 3.41 -22.11
C ASP A 497 -19.47 3.22 -20.67
N VAL A 498 -18.24 3.66 -20.39
CA VAL A 498 -17.73 3.67 -19.00
C VAL A 498 -18.44 4.75 -18.20
N HIS A 499 -18.95 4.36 -17.02
CA HIS A 499 -19.74 5.24 -16.17
C HIS A 499 -19.03 6.58 -15.88
N PRO A 500 -19.71 7.74 -16.01
CA PRO A 500 -19.10 9.07 -15.87
C PRO A 500 -18.36 9.30 -14.55
N LEU A 501 -18.88 8.77 -13.44
CA LEU A 501 -18.20 8.86 -12.13
C LEU A 501 -16.82 8.19 -12.10
N ILE A 502 -16.64 7.07 -12.83
CA ILE A 502 -15.36 6.36 -12.91
C ILE A 502 -14.34 7.23 -13.65
N ARG A 503 -14.74 7.75 -14.83
CA ARG A 503 -13.92 8.68 -15.62
C ARG A 503 -13.56 9.93 -14.81
N LYS A 504 -14.55 10.54 -14.16
CA LYS A 504 -14.36 11.73 -13.32
C LYS A 504 -13.38 11.47 -12.19
N ALA A 505 -13.47 10.33 -11.49
CA ALA A 505 -12.56 9.98 -10.41
C ALA A 505 -11.11 9.81 -10.91
N ALA A 506 -10.90 9.03 -11.97
CA ALA A 506 -9.58 8.78 -12.53
C ALA A 506 -8.95 10.06 -13.09
N PHE A 507 -9.69 10.81 -13.92
CA PHE A 507 -9.20 12.02 -14.56
C PHE A 507 -8.98 13.18 -13.58
N SER A 508 -9.81 13.31 -12.54
CA SER A 508 -9.57 14.24 -11.44
C SER A 508 -8.25 13.92 -10.71
N GLY A 509 -7.96 12.63 -10.48
CA GLY A 509 -6.69 12.20 -9.92
C GLY A 509 -5.49 12.56 -10.79
N LEU A 510 -5.62 12.38 -12.11
CA LEU A 510 -4.60 12.73 -13.10
C LEU A 510 -4.47 14.22 -13.39
N ARG A 511 -5.40 15.05 -12.90
CA ARG A 511 -5.60 16.45 -13.32
C ARG A 511 -5.77 16.59 -14.84
N ARG A 512 -6.40 15.60 -15.47
CA ARG A 512 -6.81 15.66 -16.89
C ARG A 512 -8.16 16.38 -16.93
N PHE A 513 -8.20 17.54 -17.59
CA PHE A 513 -9.45 18.27 -17.78
C PHE A 513 -10.35 17.49 -18.74
N THR A 514 -11.56 17.17 -18.29
CA THR A 514 -12.65 16.68 -19.16
C THR A 514 -13.38 17.90 -19.69
N ASN A 515 -13.51 18.03 -21.02
CA ASN A 515 -14.36 19.07 -21.63
C ASN A 515 -15.86 18.84 -21.39
N GLU A 516 -16.23 17.79 -20.66
CA GLU A 516 -17.60 17.53 -20.21
C GLU A 516 -17.83 18.25 -18.87
N GLY A 517 -18.25 19.52 -18.93
CA GLY A 517 -18.63 20.29 -17.75
C GLY A 517 -18.50 21.81 -17.84
N SER A 518 -18.19 22.39 -19.02
CA SER A 518 -18.36 23.83 -19.25
C SER A 518 -19.72 24.10 -19.90
N HIS A 519 -20.78 24.14 -19.09
CA HIS A 519 -21.90 25.03 -19.35
C HIS A 519 -22.06 25.97 -18.14
N PRO A 520 -22.29 27.26 -18.39
CA PRO A 520 -22.16 28.34 -17.40
C PRO A 520 -23.11 28.22 -16.21
#